data_AF-A0A3Q2VLZ2-F1
#
_entry.id   AF-A0A3Q2VLZ2-F1
#
_cell.length_a   1.000
_cell.length_b   1.000
_cell.length_c   1.000
_cell.angle_alpha   90.00
_cell.angle_beta   90.00
_cell.angle_gamma   90.00
#
_symmetry.space_group_name_H-M   'P 1'
#
loop_
_entity.id
_entity.type
_entity.pdbx_description
1 polymer ?
#
loop_
_entity_poly.entity_id
_entity_poly.type
_entity_poly.pdbx_seq_one_letter_code
_entity_poly.pdbx_strand_id
1 'polypeptide(L)'
;MSKINEMSILGVRSFGIEDKDKQVISFFTPVTVLVGPNGAGKTTIIECLKFATSGELPPGSKGSAFVHDPKVYSEFKNVLKQRVQRIFLQQL
;
A
#
# COMPACT_ATOMS: atom_id res chain seq x y z
N MET A 1 10.71 -8.61 -16.83
CA MET A 1 9.59 -7.71 -16.49
C MET A 1 9.67 -7.38 -15.02
N SER A 2 9.50 -6.11 -14.65
CA SER A 2 9.33 -5.72 -13.25
C SER A 2 8.03 -6.33 -12.72
N LYS A 3 8.03 -6.70 -11.44
CA LYS A 3 6.83 -7.15 -10.74
C LYS A 3 6.84 -6.66 -9.30
N ILE A 4 5.64 -6.50 -8.77
CA ILE A 4 5.41 -6.28 -7.34
C ILE A 4 5.19 -7.67 -6.74
N ASN A 5 5.96 -8.02 -5.71
CA ASN A 5 5.82 -9.32 -5.04
C ASN A 5 4.99 -9.17 -3.76
N GLU A 6 5.24 -8.14 -2.97
CA GLU A 6 4.60 -7.93 -1.67
C GLU A 6 4.41 -6.45 -1.38
N MET A 7 3.39 -6.13 -0.58
CA MET A 7 3.13 -4.81 -0.02
C MET A 7 2.64 -4.95 1.42
N SER A 8 3.21 -4.18 2.34
CA SER A 8 2.71 -4.10 3.73
C SER A 8 1.86 -2.86 3.94
N ILE A 9 0.73 -3.01 4.64
CA ILE A 9 -0.20 -1.93 5.01
C ILE A 9 -0.29 -1.87 6.53
N LEU A 10 -0.16 -0.66 7.08
CA LEU A 10 -0.32 -0.34 8.50
C LEU A 10 -0.85 1.09 8.64
N GLY A 11 -1.82 1.31 9.53
CA GLY A 11 -2.32 2.63 9.88
C GLY A 11 -3.12 3.35 8.79
N VAL A 12 -3.73 2.60 7.86
CA VAL A 12 -4.52 3.13 6.74
C VAL A 12 -5.97 2.71 6.89
N ARG A 13 -6.91 3.66 6.95
CA ARG A 13 -8.36 3.39 7.03
C ARG A 13 -8.72 2.28 8.04
N SER A 14 -9.18 1.10 7.60
CA SER A 14 -9.55 0.01 8.50
C SER A 14 -8.36 -0.82 9.00
N PHE A 15 -7.16 -0.61 8.46
CA PHE A 15 -5.93 -1.24 8.93
C PHE A 15 -5.43 -0.47 10.16
N GLY A 16 -5.34 -1.18 11.30
CA GLY A 16 -4.94 -0.61 12.59
C GLY A 16 -3.52 -0.04 12.59
N ILE A 17 -3.20 0.72 13.62
CA ILE A 17 -1.93 1.47 13.73
C ILE A 17 -0.84 0.70 14.50
N GLU A 18 -1.17 -0.39 15.18
CA GLU A 18 -0.22 -1.15 15.98
C GLU A 18 0.49 -2.21 15.13
N ASP A 19 1.73 -2.58 15.46
CA ASP A 19 2.50 -3.58 14.69
C ASP A 19 1.75 -4.92 14.51
N LYS A 20 0.93 -5.30 15.48
CA LYS A 20 0.07 -6.50 15.42
C LYS A 20 -0.99 -6.44 14.31
N ASP A 21 -1.35 -5.23 13.88
CA ASP A 21 -2.36 -4.96 12.85
C ASP A 21 -1.74 -4.86 11.45
N LYS A 22 -0.41 -4.93 11.34
CA LYS A 22 0.31 -4.88 10.06
C LYS A 22 -0.13 -6.05 9.18
N GLN A 23 -0.61 -5.74 7.99
CA GLN A 23 -1.01 -6.73 7.00
C GLN A 23 0.00 -6.76 5.86
N VAL A 24 0.37 -7.97 5.40
CA VAL A 24 1.23 -8.18 4.24
C VAL A 24 0.42 -8.83 3.13
N ILE A 25 0.38 -8.18 1.97
CA ILE A 25 -0.30 -8.66 0.78
C ILE A 25 0.73 -9.17 -0.22
N SER A 26 0.65 -10.46 -0.57
CA SER A 26 1.45 -11.07 -1.62
C SER A 26 0.71 -11.01 -2.97
N PHE A 27 1.44 -10.61 -4.02
CA PHE A 27 0.93 -10.53 -5.38
C PHE A 27 1.48 -11.68 -6.22
N PHE A 28 0.57 -12.37 -6.90
CA PHE A 28 0.84 -13.54 -7.74
C PHE A 28 0.70 -13.19 -9.23
N THR A 29 1.46 -13.89 -10.05
CA THR A 29 1.44 -13.80 -11.52
C THR A 29 0.71 -15.03 -12.07
N PRO A 30 -0.13 -14.89 -13.12
CA PRO A 30 -0.40 -13.66 -13.88
C PRO A 30 -1.44 -12.74 -13.25
N VAL A 31 -2.25 -13.24 -12.31
CA VAL A 31 -3.39 -12.50 -11.73
C VAL A 31 -3.45 -12.75 -10.23
N THR A 32 -3.74 -11.67 -9.48
CA THR A 32 -4.09 -11.73 -8.05
C THR A 32 -5.55 -11.29 -7.91
N VAL A 33 -6.37 -12.08 -7.21
CA VAL A 33 -7.78 -11.77 -7.00
C VAL A 33 -8.01 -11.38 -5.54
N LEU A 34 -8.54 -10.19 -5.31
CA LEU A 34 -8.92 -9.71 -3.97
C LEU A 34 -10.40 -10.01 -3.71
N VAL A 35 -10.67 -10.92 -2.77
CA VAL A 35 -12.03 -11.33 -2.40
C VAL A 35 -12.33 -10.98 -0.93
N GLY A 36 -13.60 -10.82 -0.60
CA GLY A 36 -14.06 -10.54 0.76
C GLY A 36 -15.34 -9.71 0.79
N PRO A 37 -15.98 -9.55 1.96
CA PRO A 37 -17.23 -8.80 2.10
C PRO A 37 -17.05 -7.30 1.80
N ASN A 38 -18.17 -6.59 1.69
CA ASN A 38 -18.16 -5.13 1.62
C ASN A 38 -17.55 -4.55 2.90
N GLY A 39 -16.71 -3.53 2.76
CA GLY A 39 -15.97 -2.97 3.90
C GLY A 39 -14.70 -3.73 4.31
N ALA A 40 -14.36 -4.87 3.68
CA ALA A 40 -13.15 -5.65 4.02
C ALA A 40 -11.81 -4.99 3.62
N GLY A 41 -11.80 -3.74 3.15
CA GLY A 41 -10.57 -3.03 2.78
C GLY A 41 -10.01 -3.32 1.38
N LYS A 42 -10.73 -4.04 0.50
CA LYS A 42 -10.28 -4.34 -0.89
C LYS A 42 -9.88 -3.08 -1.67
N THR A 43 -10.74 -2.06 -1.67
CA THR A 43 -10.46 -0.77 -2.33
C THR A 43 -9.25 -0.08 -1.71
N THR A 44 -9.09 -0.17 -0.38
CA THR A 44 -7.96 0.41 0.35
C THR A 44 -6.63 -0.22 -0.07
N ILE A 45 -6.59 -1.52 -0.35
CA ILE A 45 -5.38 -2.19 -0.88
C ILE A 45 -4.98 -1.58 -2.23
N ILE A 46 -5.94 -1.33 -3.13
CA ILE A 46 -5.67 -0.72 -4.44
C ILE A 46 -5.25 0.76 -4.29
N GLU A 47 -5.86 1.49 -3.37
CA GLU A 47 -5.48 2.86 -3.02
C GLU A 47 -4.04 2.94 -2.48
N CYS A 48 -3.66 2.02 -1.58
CA CYS A 48 -2.28 1.90 -1.08
C CYS A 48 -1.29 1.62 -2.21
N LEU A 49 -1.65 0.72 -3.14
CA LEU A 49 -0.81 0.39 -4.28
C LEU A 49 -0.61 1.59 -5.20
N LYS A 50 -1.69 2.34 -5.48
CA LYS A 50 -1.63 3.58 -6.25
C LYS A 50 -0.74 4.60 -5.54
N PHE A 51 -0.98 4.85 -4.25
CA PHE A 51 -0.19 5.80 -3.47
C PHE A 51 1.29 5.41 -3.42
N ALA A 52 1.63 4.13 -3.23
CA ALA A 52 3.01 3.66 -3.19
C ALA A 52 3.76 3.85 -4.52
N THR A 53 3.04 3.83 -5.64
CA THR A 53 3.64 3.90 -6.99
C THR A 53 3.63 5.31 -7.58
N SER A 54 2.65 6.15 -7.23
CA SER A 54 2.52 7.52 -7.78
C SER A 54 2.58 8.65 -6.75
N GLY A 55 2.47 8.34 -5.45
CA GLY A 55 2.35 9.34 -4.38
C GLY A 55 1.00 10.03 -4.31
N GLU A 56 0.02 9.65 -5.15
CA GLU A 56 -1.30 10.26 -5.18
C GLU A 56 -2.21 9.71 -4.07
N LEU A 57 -2.83 10.61 -3.31
CA LEU A 57 -3.86 10.24 -2.33
C LEU A 57 -5.18 9.87 -3.03
N PRO A 58 -6.03 9.05 -2.39
CA PRO A 58 -7.34 8.74 -2.94
C PRO A 58 -8.24 9.99 -3.04
N PRO A 59 -9.17 10.04 -4.01
CA PRO A 59 -10.11 11.15 -4.12
C PRO A 59 -10.94 11.29 -2.84
N GLY A 60 -11.19 12.54 -2.42
CA GLY A 60 -11.93 12.83 -1.18
C GLY A 60 -11.11 12.74 0.11
N SER A 61 -9.83 12.36 0.05
CA SER A 61 -8.93 12.24 1.22
C SER A 61 -8.34 13.59 1.67
N LYS A 62 -9.15 14.65 1.75
CA LYS A 62 -8.69 15.97 2.22
C LYS A 62 -8.52 15.94 3.75
N GLY A 63 -7.27 15.82 4.20
CA GLY A 63 -6.89 15.88 5.62
C GLY A 63 -7.35 14.65 6.42
N SER A 64 -6.40 13.88 6.96
CA SER A 64 -6.62 12.78 7.94
C SER A 64 -7.47 11.55 7.55
N ALA A 65 -8.21 11.54 6.43
CA ALA A 65 -9.15 10.46 6.13
C ALA A 65 -8.50 9.15 5.60
N PHE A 66 -7.23 9.19 5.19
CA PHE A 66 -6.53 8.04 4.61
C PHE A 66 -5.56 7.38 5.59
N VAL A 67 -4.77 8.18 6.31
CA VAL A 67 -3.81 7.73 7.32
C VAL A 67 -4.26 8.24 8.68
N HIS A 68 -4.32 7.36 9.68
CA HIS A 68 -4.83 7.67 11.02
C HIS A 68 -4.01 8.72 11.78
N ASP A 69 -2.69 8.74 11.60
CA ASP A 69 -1.80 9.67 12.30
C ASP A 69 -0.85 10.41 11.32
N PRO A 70 -0.81 11.75 11.34
CA PRO A 70 0.18 12.54 10.59
C PRO A 70 1.65 12.17 10.85
N LYS A 71 2.00 11.64 12.03
CA LYS A 71 3.34 11.13 12.32
C LYS A 71 3.60 9.85 11.53
N VAL A 72 2.62 8.95 11.49
CA VAL A 72 2.64 7.74 10.66
C VAL A 72 2.67 8.12 9.18
N TYR A 73 2.11 9.26 8.72
CA TYR A 73 2.24 9.68 7.33
C TYR A 73 3.70 9.86 6.86
N SER A 74 4.57 10.38 7.72
CA SER A 74 6.00 10.53 7.41
C SER A 74 6.72 9.19 7.33
N GLU A 75 6.35 8.25 8.20
CA GLU A 75 6.87 6.89 8.23
C GLU A 75 6.25 6.02 7.13
N PHE A 76 4.99 6.23 6.77
CA PHE A 76 4.23 5.61 5.69
C PHE A 76 4.85 5.95 4.33
N LYS A 77 5.34 7.19 4.15
CA LYS A 77 6.19 7.58 3.01
C LYS A 77 7.51 6.80 2.95
N ASN A 78 8.08 6.43 4.10
CA ASN A 78 9.40 5.78 4.20
C ASN A 78 9.33 4.25 4.25
N VAL A 79 8.28 3.65 4.82
CA VAL A 79 8.07 2.20 5.02
C VAL A 79 7.46 1.54 3.78
N LEU A 80 6.66 2.28 2.98
CA LEU A 80 6.26 1.84 1.64
C LEU A 80 7.40 1.84 0.62
N LYS A 81 8.59 2.32 1.02
CA LYS A 81 9.83 2.25 0.24
C LYS A 81 10.46 0.86 0.36
N GLN A 82 9.71 -0.22 0.12
CA GLN A 82 10.26 -1.58 0.13
C GLN A 82 10.11 -2.29 -1.22
N ARG A 83 11.27 -2.46 -1.87
CA ARG A 83 11.59 -3.33 -3.02
C ARG A 83 10.68 -3.22 -4.25
N VAL A 84 10.55 -2.01 -4.81
CA VAL A 84 10.58 -1.91 -6.27
C VAL A 84 11.99 -2.35 -6.68
N GLN A 85 12.15 -3.57 -7.21
CA GLN A 85 13.40 -3.96 -7.85
C GLN A 85 13.68 -2.91 -8.92
N ARG A 86 14.72 -2.09 -8.70
CA ARG A 86 15.21 -1.08 -9.65
C ARG A 86 15.20 -1.68 -11.05
N ILE A 87 14.25 -1.28 -11.88
CA ILE A 87 14.35 -1.47 -13.32
C ILE A 87 14.70 -0.10 -13.86
N PHE A 88 16.01 0.14 -13.97
CA PHE A 88 16.60 0.96 -15.04
C PHE A 88 18.15 0.98 -15.08
N LEU A 89 18.87 0.12 -14.34
CA LEU A 89 20.35 0.10 -14.40
C LEU A 89 21.00 -1.31 -14.35
N GLN A 90 20.32 -2.37 -14.81
CA GLN A 90 20.96 -3.69 -15.00
C GLN A 90 20.65 -4.32 -16.38
N GLN A 91 20.32 -3.51 -17.38
CA GLN A 91 20.24 -3.97 -18.78
C GLN A 91 20.95 -3.01 -19.75
N LEU A 92 22.04 -2.38 -19.28
CA LEU A 92 23.14 -1.91 -20.11
C LEU A 92 24.45 -2.36 -19.45
#